data_AF-D8TYH5-F1
#
_entry.id   AF-D8TYH5-F1
#
_cell.length_a   1.000
_cell.length_b   1.000
_cell.length_c   1.000
_cell.angle_alpha   90.00
_cell.angle_beta   90.00
_cell.angle_gamma   90.00
#
_symmetry.space_group_name_H-M   'P 1'
#
loop_
_entity.id
_entity.type
_entity.pdbx_description
1 polymer ?
#
loop_
_entity_poly.entity_id
_entity_poly.type
_entity_poly.pdbx_seq_one_letter_code
_entity_poly.pdbx_strand_id
1 'polypeptide(L)'
;RLPSLRYTVIDVPPWHVCLILGFQHYLTMLGSTIVIPALLVPAMGGTPRGEDRRCQGPIFFVSGLNTLIQTTIGDRLPIVQGGSFSFLKPAFSIIAIIRATRSFASEHDRFMYTMRELQGSIIGSSLVVLAIGYTGVMGALLRFVSPIVVAPTVCMVGLSLYTAGFPGVTQCVEQGLMSIVAVIMFSQVRQSFVDDTYLRIFELFPLLWSILLSWAMAGILTAAGAYDKTSPGRQASCRTDNLQALKDAPWVYVPYPLQWGSPIFRPASIVTMLAGALAAMIESTGDYYACARMSGAPVPPPHVISRGIGAEGLGCLMCGLFGTGNGTTSYAENIGAIGLTGVGSRRVVQAGAAIMLLLAVFGKFGGLFASLPPSIVSGLFCSVFGLIAAVGLSNLQFTDQNSSRNLFIVGFAIYMALSVPYYFDSFLSTHGGAGPIATSSRAFNDIANTLFSTPMCVALVCAFLLDNLISGTAAERGLTHWSALAATAEARKRAGDAGTGDIAADNSSDYSDSDDDPALDPRNDPRIKAVYDLPYVLQVLNDRYILPYRRTVHRGLRGLSRAVRRKWRRLVRRMRVRA
;
A
#
# COMPACT_ATOMS: atom_id res chain seq x y z
N ARG A 1 -22.60 8.24 12.63
CA ARG A 1 -21.28 8.12 13.28
C ARG A 1 -20.88 6.66 13.19
N LEU A 2 -19.67 6.33 12.74
CA LEU A 2 -19.14 4.96 12.94
C LEU A 2 -19.05 4.74 14.46
N PRO A 3 -19.67 3.70 15.04
CA PRO A 3 -19.81 3.55 16.48
C PRO A 3 -18.51 3.24 17.26
N SER A 4 -17.32 3.37 16.65
CA SER A 4 -16.03 2.92 17.21
C SER A 4 -14.87 3.93 17.20
N LEU A 5 -15.08 5.18 16.75
CA LEU A 5 -13.99 6.18 16.71
C LEU A 5 -13.73 6.80 18.11
N ARG A 6 -12.49 6.69 18.58
CA ARG A 6 -11.98 7.33 19.81
C ARG A 6 -11.55 8.77 19.59
N TYR A 7 -10.91 9.04 18.45
CA TYR A 7 -10.53 10.37 18.03
C TYR A 7 -10.87 10.56 16.55
N THR A 8 -11.56 11.65 16.26
CA THR A 8 -11.93 12.08 14.91
C THR A 8 -10.81 12.92 14.28
N VAL A 9 -10.97 13.24 12.99
CA VAL A 9 -9.98 13.97 12.16
C VAL A 9 -9.57 15.31 12.76
N ILE A 10 -10.51 16.01 13.37
CA ILE A 10 -10.28 17.35 13.92
C ILE A 10 -9.77 17.33 15.36
N ASP A 11 -9.92 16.21 16.06
CA ASP A 11 -9.56 16.10 17.47
C ASP A 11 -8.06 16.24 17.67
N VAL A 12 -7.70 16.81 18.81
CA VAL A 12 -6.32 16.99 19.25
C VAL A 12 -6.12 16.18 20.54
N PRO A 13 -5.66 14.92 20.42
CA PRO A 13 -5.31 14.14 21.60
C PRO A 13 -4.20 14.81 22.40
N PRO A 14 -4.04 14.46 23.69
CA PRO A 14 -2.89 14.90 24.48
C PRO A 14 -1.56 14.60 23.78
N TRP A 15 -0.56 15.46 23.96
CA TRP A 15 0.71 15.37 23.22
C TRP A 15 1.40 14.02 23.35
N HIS A 16 1.34 13.38 24.53
CA HIS A 16 1.93 12.05 24.76
C HIS A 16 1.20 10.94 23.99
N VAL A 17 -0.14 11.04 23.88
CA VAL A 17 -0.95 10.13 23.04
C VAL A 17 -0.60 10.32 21.58
N CYS A 18 -0.46 11.57 21.12
CA CYS A 18 -0.02 11.88 19.76
C CYS A 18 1.36 11.28 19.46
N LEU A 19 2.31 11.33 20.39
CA LEU A 19 3.63 10.73 20.20
C LEU A 19 3.57 9.21 20.12
N ILE A 20 2.86 8.54 21.04
CA ILE A 20 2.78 7.08 21.08
C ILE A 20 2.07 6.54 19.83
N LEU A 21 0.92 7.12 19.48
CA LEU A 21 0.14 6.68 18.33
C LEU A 21 0.75 7.15 17.00
N GLY A 22 1.45 8.29 17.00
CA GLY A 22 2.25 8.73 15.86
C GLY A 22 3.43 7.80 15.59
N PHE A 23 4.10 7.34 16.66
CA PHE A 23 5.12 6.31 16.55
C PHE A 23 4.56 4.99 16.02
N GLN A 24 3.34 4.61 16.40
CA GLN A 24 2.64 3.48 15.79
C GLN A 24 2.49 3.68 14.27
N HIS A 25 1.98 4.81 13.79
CA HIS A 25 1.87 5.04 12.33
C HIS A 25 3.21 4.91 11.60
N TYR A 26 4.29 5.40 12.22
CA TYR A 26 5.64 5.21 11.70
C TYR A 26 6.03 3.73 11.62
N LEU A 27 5.81 2.96 12.69
CA LEU A 27 6.12 1.53 12.70
C LEU A 27 5.30 0.72 11.69
N THR A 28 4.04 1.11 11.45
CA THR A 28 3.18 0.46 10.45
C THR A 28 3.74 0.61 9.03
N MET A 29 4.17 1.81 8.65
CA MET A 29 4.70 2.04 7.30
C MET A 29 6.13 1.52 7.11
N LEU A 30 6.88 1.39 8.20
CA LEU A 30 8.31 1.03 8.17
C LEU A 30 8.56 -0.21 7.32
N GLY A 31 7.75 -1.26 7.52
CA GLY A 31 7.93 -2.54 6.84
C GLY A 31 7.88 -2.43 5.32
N SER A 32 6.97 -1.62 4.79
CA SER A 32 6.78 -1.44 3.34
C SER A 32 7.78 -0.44 2.74
N THR A 33 8.23 0.56 3.51
CA THR A 33 9.19 1.56 3.02
C THR A 33 10.61 1.01 2.88
N ILE A 34 11.10 0.17 3.81
CA ILE A 34 12.46 -0.40 3.73
C ILE A 34 12.66 -1.33 2.52
N VAL A 35 11.56 -1.90 2.04
CA VAL A 35 11.51 -2.88 0.96
C VAL A 35 11.92 -2.26 -0.38
N ILE A 36 11.59 -0.99 -0.61
CA ILE A 36 11.81 -0.34 -1.90
C ILE A 36 13.30 -0.14 -2.21
N PRO A 37 14.12 0.48 -1.33
CA PRO A 37 15.56 0.56 -1.56
C PRO A 37 16.23 -0.82 -1.64
N ALA A 38 15.78 -1.78 -0.83
CA ALA A 38 16.29 -3.16 -0.88
C ALA A 38 16.08 -3.83 -2.25
N LEU A 39 15.08 -3.39 -3.02
CA LEU A 39 14.84 -3.82 -4.40
C LEU A 39 15.63 -3.03 -5.44
N LEU A 40 15.60 -1.69 -5.32
CA LEU A 40 16.17 -0.82 -6.35
C LEU A 40 17.70 -0.78 -6.30
N VAL A 41 18.29 -0.70 -5.11
CA VAL A 41 19.74 -0.47 -4.97
C VAL A 41 20.57 -1.59 -5.59
N PRO A 42 20.30 -2.88 -5.31
CA PRO A 42 21.03 -3.97 -5.95
C PRO A 42 20.86 -3.98 -7.48
N ALA A 43 19.66 -3.67 -7.97
CA ALA A 43 19.38 -3.62 -9.40
C ALA A 43 20.15 -2.50 -10.12
N MET A 44 20.39 -1.37 -9.46
CA MET A 44 21.19 -0.27 -9.98
C MET A 44 22.71 -0.57 -9.97
N GLY A 45 23.17 -1.59 -9.24
CA GLY A 45 24.60 -1.88 -9.03
C GLY A 45 25.16 -1.34 -7.71
N GLY A 46 24.29 -0.85 -6.83
CA GLY A 46 24.69 -0.45 -5.48
C GLY A 46 24.94 -1.66 -4.60
N THR A 47 25.88 -1.52 -3.65
CA THR A 47 26.19 -2.59 -2.71
C THR A 47 25.41 -2.41 -1.40
N PRO A 48 25.04 -3.51 -0.71
CA PRO A 48 24.43 -3.45 0.62
C PRO A 48 25.32 -2.75 1.68
N ARG A 49 26.62 -2.60 1.40
CA ARG A 49 27.63 -2.10 2.34
C ARG A 49 27.72 -0.57 2.41
N GLY A 50 27.24 0.16 1.39
CA GLY A 50 27.38 1.61 1.31
C GLY A 50 26.15 2.33 0.75
N GLU A 51 25.74 1.99 -0.48
CA GLU A 51 24.69 2.69 -1.20
C GLU A 51 23.29 2.43 -0.63
N ASP A 52 22.98 1.19 -0.23
CA ASP A 52 21.67 0.83 0.31
C ASP A 52 21.33 1.66 1.55
N ARG A 53 22.28 1.73 2.49
CA ARG A 53 22.20 2.60 3.68
C ARG A 53 21.94 4.06 3.32
N ARG A 54 22.59 4.58 2.28
CA ARG A 54 22.45 6.00 1.85
C ARG A 54 21.09 6.26 1.19
N CYS A 55 20.41 5.25 0.67
CA CYS A 55 19.05 5.36 0.13
C CYS A 55 17.95 5.23 1.20
N GLN A 56 18.19 4.45 2.28
CA GLN A 56 17.20 4.21 3.35
C GLN A 56 16.86 5.48 4.16
N GLY A 57 17.84 6.32 4.52
CA GLY A 57 17.57 7.55 5.27
C GLY A 57 16.67 8.56 4.53
N PRO A 58 17.01 8.94 3.28
CA PRO A 58 16.23 9.88 2.47
C PRO A 58 14.78 9.46 2.25
N ILE A 59 14.49 8.17 2.03
CA ILE A 59 13.11 7.73 1.78
C ILE A 59 12.22 7.98 3.01
N PHE A 60 12.70 7.72 4.23
CA PHE A 60 11.96 8.03 5.45
C PHE A 60 11.84 9.52 5.72
N PHE A 61 12.92 10.27 5.47
CA PHE A 61 12.93 11.71 5.65
C PHE A 61 11.89 12.39 4.74
N VAL A 62 11.92 12.06 3.45
CA VAL A 62 10.97 12.61 2.48
C VAL A 62 9.55 12.10 2.73
N SER A 63 9.37 10.85 3.16
CA SER A 63 8.04 10.36 3.55
C SER A 63 7.44 11.16 4.71
N GLY A 64 8.26 11.55 5.69
CA GLY A 64 7.85 12.42 6.79
C GLY A 64 7.46 13.82 6.29
N LEU A 65 8.29 14.40 5.42
CA LEU A 65 8.00 15.69 4.78
C LEU A 65 6.69 15.64 3.98
N ASN A 66 6.51 14.62 3.14
CA ASN A 66 5.34 14.43 2.30
C ASN A 66 4.08 14.20 3.14
N THR A 67 4.19 13.47 4.26
CA THR A 67 3.08 13.30 5.21
C THR A 67 2.66 14.63 5.82
N LEU A 68 3.62 15.49 6.18
CA LEU A 68 3.30 16.84 6.67
C LEU A 68 2.64 17.68 5.56
N ILE A 69 3.15 17.64 4.33
CA ILE A 69 2.57 18.37 3.18
C ILE A 69 1.13 17.91 2.94
N GLN A 70 0.88 16.59 2.90
CA GLN A 70 -0.45 16.03 2.65
C GLN A 70 -1.46 16.39 3.74
N THR A 71 -1.06 16.24 5.01
CA THR A 71 -1.94 16.47 6.17
C THR A 71 -2.19 17.96 6.44
N THR A 72 -1.38 18.87 5.89
CA THR A 72 -1.52 20.33 6.09
C THR A 72 -2.09 21.06 4.88
N ILE A 73 -1.47 20.90 3.71
CA ILE A 73 -1.76 21.64 2.48
C ILE A 73 -2.61 20.79 1.53
N GLY A 74 -2.35 19.47 1.46
CA GLY A 74 -3.03 18.52 0.59
C GLY A 74 -4.50 18.29 0.94
N ASP A 75 -4.89 17.02 1.10
CA ASP A 75 -6.27 16.64 1.43
C ASP A 75 -6.66 16.91 2.90
N ARG A 76 -5.68 17.10 3.79
CA ARG A 76 -5.85 17.28 5.24
C ARG A 76 -6.49 16.08 5.96
N LEU A 77 -6.48 14.91 5.33
CA LEU A 77 -6.85 13.64 5.94
C LEU A 77 -5.66 13.11 6.75
N PRO A 78 -5.88 12.21 7.73
CA PRO A 78 -4.83 11.55 8.50
C PRO A 78 -4.11 10.49 7.64
N ILE A 79 -3.51 10.89 6.53
CA ILE A 79 -2.84 10.00 5.58
C ILE A 79 -1.34 10.09 5.76
N VAL A 80 -0.71 8.93 5.90
CA VAL A 80 0.72 8.77 5.82
C VAL A 80 1.13 8.59 4.37
N GLN A 81 2.10 9.37 3.95
CA GLN A 81 2.74 9.27 2.64
C GLN A 81 4.01 8.45 2.77
N GLY A 82 4.22 7.54 1.83
CA GLY A 82 5.44 6.73 1.78
C GLY A 82 5.81 6.35 0.35
N GLY A 83 6.93 5.66 0.20
CA GLY A 83 7.41 5.22 -1.09
C GLY A 83 6.42 4.36 -1.86
N SER A 84 6.16 4.67 -3.13
CA SER A 84 5.18 3.98 -3.96
C SER A 84 5.77 2.78 -4.72
N PHE A 85 5.07 1.64 -4.65
CA PHE A 85 5.38 0.43 -5.42
C PHE A 85 5.10 0.59 -6.92
N SER A 86 4.18 1.48 -7.29
CA SER A 86 3.83 1.80 -8.67
C SER A 86 5.03 2.33 -9.48
N PHE A 87 6.06 2.85 -8.81
CA PHE A 87 7.29 3.35 -9.43
C PHE A 87 8.33 2.25 -9.68
N LEU A 88 8.22 1.07 -9.06
CA LEU A 88 9.26 0.03 -9.13
C LEU A 88 9.42 -0.56 -10.53
N LYS A 89 8.34 -1.00 -11.19
CA LYS A 89 8.46 -1.59 -12.54
C LYS A 89 8.97 -0.57 -13.57
N PRO A 90 8.48 0.69 -13.61
CA PRO A 90 9.11 1.76 -14.41
C PRO A 90 10.60 1.95 -14.10
N ALA A 91 10.99 1.98 -12.82
CA ALA A 91 12.39 2.09 -12.43
C ALA A 91 13.23 0.89 -12.92
N PHE A 92 12.75 -0.35 -12.74
CA PHE A 92 13.42 -1.55 -13.26
C PHE A 92 13.54 -1.55 -14.78
N SER A 93 12.56 -1.04 -15.50
CA SER A 93 12.63 -0.88 -16.95
C SER A 93 13.75 0.10 -17.35
N ILE A 94 13.81 1.27 -16.71
CA ILE A 94 14.90 2.25 -16.92
C ILE A 94 16.26 1.63 -16.59
N ILE A 95 16.37 0.93 -15.46
CA ILE A 95 17.59 0.23 -15.05
C ILE A 95 18.04 -0.78 -16.12
N ALA A 96 17.10 -1.59 -16.64
CA ALA A 96 17.38 -2.59 -17.66
C ALA A 96 17.87 -1.95 -18.97
N ILE A 97 17.23 -0.86 -19.41
CA ILE A 97 17.64 -0.11 -20.60
C ILE A 97 19.05 0.48 -20.42
N ILE A 98 19.34 1.09 -19.27
CA ILE A 98 20.67 1.63 -18.97
C ILE A 98 21.73 0.51 -19.02
N ARG A 99 21.44 -0.65 -18.43
CA ARG A 99 22.33 -1.81 -18.44
C ARG A 99 22.56 -2.36 -19.85
N ALA A 100 21.55 -2.33 -20.71
CA ALA A 100 21.66 -2.84 -22.08
C ALA A 100 22.36 -1.85 -23.03
N THR A 101 22.23 -0.55 -22.79
CA THR A 101 22.67 0.49 -23.75
C THR A 101 23.98 1.17 -23.37
N ARG A 102 24.44 1.04 -22.12
CA ARG A 102 25.64 1.72 -21.62
C ARG A 102 26.56 0.78 -20.84
N SER A 103 27.85 0.89 -21.12
CA SER A 103 28.91 0.31 -20.30
C SER A 103 29.43 1.34 -19.30
N PHE A 104 29.82 0.88 -18.12
CA PHE A 104 30.36 1.69 -17.04
C PHE A 104 31.69 1.09 -16.58
N ALA A 105 32.60 1.94 -16.10
CA ALA A 105 33.89 1.49 -15.59
C ALA A 105 33.75 0.73 -14.25
N SER A 106 32.77 1.10 -13.43
CA SER A 106 32.46 0.43 -12.18
C SER A 106 30.94 0.32 -11.94
N GLU A 107 30.55 -0.62 -11.09
CA GLU A 107 29.16 -0.76 -10.62
C GLU A 107 28.69 0.48 -9.84
N HIS A 108 29.60 1.16 -9.14
CA HIS A 108 29.31 2.41 -8.46
C HIS A 108 28.96 3.53 -9.45
N ASP A 109 29.69 3.64 -10.56
CA ASP A 109 29.39 4.63 -11.60
C ASP A 109 28.03 4.35 -12.26
N ARG A 110 27.71 3.06 -12.48
CA ARG A 110 26.38 2.65 -12.95
C ARG A 110 25.31 3.09 -11.96
N PHE A 111 25.49 2.77 -10.67
CA PHE A 111 24.56 3.17 -9.63
C PHE A 111 24.34 4.69 -9.61
N MET A 112 25.40 5.48 -9.60
CA MET A 112 25.33 6.94 -9.57
C MET A 112 24.63 7.50 -10.80
N TYR A 113 24.96 6.99 -11.98
CA TYR A 113 24.31 7.39 -13.23
C TYR A 113 22.82 7.06 -13.22
N THR A 114 22.47 5.81 -12.88
CA THR A 114 21.09 5.34 -12.85
C THR A 114 20.27 6.11 -11.82
N MET A 115 20.82 6.36 -10.63
CA MET A 115 20.14 7.12 -9.59
C MET A 115 19.80 8.54 -10.07
N ARG A 116 20.74 9.23 -10.73
CA ARG A 116 20.51 10.57 -11.28
C ARG A 116 19.48 10.60 -12.41
N GLU A 117 19.41 9.55 -13.23
CA GLU A 117 18.39 9.41 -14.27
C GLU A 117 17.00 9.09 -13.68
N LEU A 118 16.93 8.29 -12.61
CA LEU A 118 15.70 8.10 -11.84
C LEU A 118 15.25 9.41 -11.18
N GLN A 119 16.17 10.19 -10.61
CA GLN A 119 15.85 11.52 -10.07
C GLN A 119 15.25 12.44 -11.12
N GLY A 120 15.89 12.56 -12.30
CA GLY A 120 15.41 13.42 -13.37
C GLY A 120 14.05 12.96 -13.93
N SER A 121 13.84 11.66 -14.04
CA SER A 121 12.55 11.10 -14.49
C SER A 121 11.42 11.26 -13.46
N ILE A 122 11.70 11.09 -12.17
CA ILE A 122 10.74 11.35 -11.08
C ILE A 122 10.40 12.84 -11.03
N ILE A 123 11.40 13.74 -11.11
CA ILE A 123 11.15 15.19 -11.18
C ILE A 123 10.25 15.51 -12.38
N GLY A 124 10.61 15.06 -13.58
CA GLY A 124 9.82 15.35 -14.78
C GLY A 124 8.39 14.82 -14.72
N SER A 125 8.19 13.58 -14.27
CA SER A 125 6.86 12.99 -14.11
C SER A 125 6.03 13.66 -13.00
N SER A 126 6.68 14.04 -11.90
CA SER A 126 6.03 14.73 -10.77
C SER A 126 5.48 16.09 -11.15
N LEU A 127 6.16 16.84 -12.04
CA LEU A 127 5.66 18.12 -12.53
C LEU A 127 4.34 17.98 -13.30
N VAL A 128 4.18 16.88 -14.04
CA VAL A 128 2.93 16.56 -14.74
C VAL A 128 1.82 16.24 -13.74
N VAL A 129 2.09 15.40 -12.74
CA VAL A 129 1.09 15.06 -11.70
C VAL A 129 0.72 16.29 -10.86
N LEU A 130 1.70 17.14 -10.52
CA LEU A 130 1.49 18.40 -9.83
C LEU A 130 0.59 19.33 -10.64
N ALA A 131 0.82 19.43 -11.95
CA ALA A 131 -0.04 20.19 -12.85
C ALA A 131 -1.45 19.61 -12.88
N ILE A 132 -1.61 18.29 -13.06
CA ILE A 132 -2.94 17.61 -13.06
C ILE A 132 -3.70 17.87 -11.75
N GLY A 133 -3.00 17.78 -10.61
CA GLY A 133 -3.57 17.98 -9.28
C GLY A 133 -4.01 19.41 -9.04
N TYR A 134 -3.13 20.41 -9.21
CA TYR A 134 -3.47 21.79 -8.87
C TYR A 134 -4.33 22.52 -9.90
N THR A 135 -4.36 22.06 -11.16
CA THR A 135 -5.27 22.64 -12.19
C THR A 135 -6.72 22.19 -12.04
N GLY A 136 -7.03 21.20 -11.19
CA GLY A 136 -8.39 20.67 -11.07
C GLY A 136 -8.74 19.61 -12.10
N VAL A 137 -7.83 19.28 -13.04
CA VAL A 137 -8.06 18.28 -14.09
C VAL A 137 -8.43 16.92 -13.49
N MET A 138 -7.86 16.57 -12.34
CA MET A 138 -8.22 15.33 -11.65
C MET A 138 -9.71 15.27 -11.28
N GLY A 139 -10.31 16.39 -10.87
CA GLY A 139 -11.73 16.47 -10.59
C GLY A 139 -12.61 16.17 -11.81
N ALA A 140 -12.16 16.55 -13.01
CA ALA A 140 -12.82 16.18 -14.26
C ALA A 140 -12.56 14.71 -14.64
N LEU A 141 -11.34 14.22 -14.43
CA LEU A 141 -10.94 12.84 -14.74
C LEU A 141 -11.70 11.81 -13.89
N LEU A 142 -12.04 12.16 -12.64
CA LEU A 142 -12.86 11.33 -11.74
C LEU A 142 -14.25 10.98 -12.28
N ARG A 143 -14.75 11.71 -13.28
CA ARG A 143 -16.01 11.35 -13.97
C ARG A 143 -15.86 10.11 -14.85
N PHE A 144 -14.65 9.82 -15.30
CA PHE A 144 -14.31 8.72 -16.20
C PHE A 144 -13.58 7.56 -15.50
N VAL A 145 -13.01 7.82 -14.32
CA VAL A 145 -12.32 6.83 -13.49
C VAL A 145 -13.30 6.26 -12.46
N SER A 146 -13.80 5.06 -12.73
CA SER A 146 -14.66 4.31 -11.81
C SER A 146 -13.84 3.32 -10.97
N PRO A 147 -14.39 2.78 -9.86
CA PRO A 147 -13.76 1.68 -9.13
C PRO A 147 -13.42 0.45 -10.00
N ILE A 148 -14.12 0.24 -11.13
CA ILE A 148 -13.81 -0.82 -12.11
C ILE A 148 -12.45 -0.59 -12.78
N VAL A 149 -12.03 0.67 -12.93
CA VAL A 149 -10.70 1.02 -13.46
C VAL A 149 -9.64 0.92 -12.37
N VAL A 150 -9.95 1.38 -11.15
CA VAL A 150 -9.02 1.38 -10.02
C VAL A 150 -8.63 -0.04 -9.62
N ALA A 151 -9.61 -0.94 -9.50
CA ALA A 151 -9.38 -2.29 -8.98
C ALA A 151 -8.33 -3.11 -9.75
N PRO A 152 -8.45 -3.33 -11.07
CA PRO A 152 -7.45 -4.07 -11.84
C PRO A 152 -6.12 -3.32 -11.91
N THR A 153 -6.12 -1.99 -11.95
CA THR A 153 -4.89 -1.18 -12.00
C THR A 153 -4.04 -1.39 -10.75
N VAL A 154 -4.63 -1.21 -9.56
CA VAL A 154 -3.95 -1.40 -8.27
C VAL A 154 -3.62 -2.88 -8.03
N CYS A 155 -4.51 -3.79 -8.43
CA CYS A 155 -4.25 -5.24 -8.35
C CYS A 155 -2.95 -5.61 -9.06
N MET A 156 -2.74 -5.04 -10.25
CA MET A 156 -1.56 -5.31 -11.07
C MET A 156 -0.27 -4.66 -10.57
N VAL A 157 -0.35 -3.59 -9.76
CA VAL A 157 0.84 -3.08 -9.04
C VAL A 157 1.43 -4.18 -8.15
N GLY A 158 0.60 -4.82 -7.33
CA GLY A 158 1.02 -5.93 -6.46
C GLY A 158 1.45 -7.17 -7.26
N LEU A 159 0.59 -7.68 -8.15
CA LEU A 159 0.87 -8.93 -8.88
C LEU A 159 2.08 -8.83 -9.81
N SER A 160 2.43 -7.65 -10.33
CA SER A 160 3.55 -7.48 -11.26
C SER A 160 4.93 -7.77 -10.67
N LEU A 161 5.08 -7.71 -9.35
CA LEU A 161 6.36 -7.84 -8.65
C LEU A 161 6.61 -9.26 -8.12
N TYR A 162 5.87 -10.26 -8.63
CA TYR A 162 5.98 -11.65 -8.20
C TYR A 162 7.40 -12.24 -8.34
N THR A 163 8.18 -11.76 -9.32
CA THR A 163 9.57 -12.20 -9.58
C THR A 163 10.53 -11.79 -8.47
N ALA A 164 10.23 -10.72 -7.73
CA ALA A 164 11.02 -10.28 -6.59
C ALA A 164 10.74 -11.10 -5.32
N GLY A 165 9.54 -11.68 -5.18
CA GLY A 165 9.11 -12.40 -3.99
C GLY A 165 9.69 -13.80 -3.87
N PHE A 166 8.94 -14.81 -4.33
CA PHE A 166 9.27 -16.22 -4.05
C PHE A 166 10.63 -16.66 -4.60
N PRO A 167 11.11 -16.20 -5.77
CA PRO A 167 12.46 -16.51 -6.22
C PRO A 167 13.56 -16.12 -5.22
N GLY A 168 13.43 -14.98 -4.53
CA GLY A 168 14.39 -14.58 -3.48
C GLY A 168 14.28 -15.41 -2.19
N VAL A 169 13.09 -15.94 -1.89
CA VAL A 169 12.90 -16.93 -0.80
C VAL A 169 13.70 -18.20 -1.06
N THR A 170 13.83 -18.62 -2.32
CA THR A 170 14.59 -19.85 -2.65
C THR A 170 16.08 -19.77 -2.31
N GLN A 171 16.65 -18.56 -2.21
CA GLN A 171 18.05 -18.37 -1.83
C GLN A 171 18.32 -18.80 -0.38
N CYS A 172 17.31 -18.64 0.50
CA CYS A 172 17.32 -19.15 1.87
C CYS A 172 15.90 -19.54 2.30
N VAL A 173 15.48 -20.74 1.91
CA VAL A 173 14.10 -21.21 2.07
C VAL A 173 13.66 -21.19 3.53
N GLU A 174 14.54 -21.55 4.48
CA GLU A 174 14.16 -21.61 5.89
C GLU A 174 13.78 -20.21 6.42
N GLN A 175 14.55 -19.18 6.04
CA GLN A 175 14.33 -17.81 6.51
C GLN A 175 13.19 -17.11 5.77
N GLY A 176 13.09 -17.28 4.46
CA GLY A 176 12.01 -16.68 3.69
C GLY A 176 10.64 -17.31 3.97
N LEU A 177 10.57 -18.64 4.19
CA LEU A 177 9.33 -19.26 4.64
C LEU A 177 8.97 -18.84 6.08
N MET A 178 9.97 -18.68 6.96
CA MET A 178 9.74 -18.17 8.31
C MET A 178 9.09 -16.79 8.27
N SER A 179 9.57 -15.86 7.43
CA SER A 179 8.96 -14.54 7.33
C SER A 179 7.54 -14.58 6.78
N ILE A 180 7.26 -15.41 5.76
CA ILE A 180 5.89 -15.59 5.25
C ILE A 180 4.96 -16.13 6.36
N VAL A 181 5.37 -17.19 7.04
CA VAL A 181 4.58 -17.80 8.13
C VAL A 181 4.38 -16.80 9.26
N ALA A 182 5.41 -16.04 9.64
CA ALA A 182 5.33 -15.04 10.68
C ALA A 182 4.34 -13.92 10.32
N VAL A 183 4.36 -13.39 9.08
CA VAL A 183 3.37 -12.39 8.64
C VAL A 183 1.95 -12.96 8.73
N ILE A 184 1.71 -14.19 8.25
CA ILE A 184 0.39 -14.81 8.30
C ILE A 184 -0.06 -15.04 9.76
N MET A 185 0.85 -15.48 10.62
CA MET A 185 0.56 -15.73 12.03
C MET A 185 0.21 -14.43 12.78
N PHE A 186 0.97 -13.36 12.57
CA PHE A 186 0.72 -12.07 13.21
C PHE A 186 -0.48 -11.33 12.62
N SER A 187 -0.78 -11.51 11.33
CA SER A 187 -1.92 -10.83 10.67
C SER A 187 -3.26 -11.58 10.79
N GLN A 188 -3.30 -12.90 10.59
CA GLN A 188 -4.55 -13.66 10.42
C GLN A 188 -4.88 -14.55 11.61
N VAL A 189 -3.92 -15.35 12.07
CA VAL A 189 -4.21 -16.46 12.98
C VAL A 189 -4.60 -15.96 14.37
N ARG A 190 -4.09 -14.82 14.81
CA ARG A 190 -4.41 -14.30 16.14
C ARG A 190 -5.84 -13.74 16.27
N GLN A 191 -6.40 -13.22 15.17
CA GLN A 191 -7.76 -12.66 15.15
C GLN A 191 -8.85 -13.68 15.49
N SER A 192 -8.59 -14.98 15.30
CA SER A 192 -9.58 -16.05 15.50
C SER A 192 -9.55 -16.73 16.87
N PHE A 193 -8.50 -16.54 17.69
CA PHE A 193 -8.29 -17.34 18.90
C PHE A 193 -8.17 -16.56 20.21
N VAL A 194 -8.02 -15.23 20.18
CA VAL A 194 -7.76 -14.44 21.39
C VAL A 194 -8.55 -13.13 21.38
N ASP A 195 -9.64 -13.06 22.15
CA ASP A 195 -10.47 -11.85 22.35
C ASP A 195 -9.80 -10.78 23.24
N ASP A 196 -8.53 -11.00 23.61
CA ASP A 196 -7.87 -10.24 24.67
C ASP A 196 -7.26 -8.93 24.16
N THR A 197 -7.67 -7.81 24.77
CA THR A 197 -7.38 -6.43 24.30
C THR A 197 -5.87 -6.13 24.27
N TYR A 198 -5.07 -6.81 25.08
CA TYR A 198 -3.62 -6.61 25.21
C TYR A 198 -2.80 -7.08 24.00
N LEU A 199 -3.34 -7.98 23.16
CA LEU A 199 -2.59 -8.59 22.06
C LEU A 199 -2.79 -7.90 20.70
N ARG A 200 -3.59 -6.84 20.64
CA ARG A 200 -3.82 -6.01 19.44
C ARG A 200 -2.55 -5.32 18.92
N ILE A 201 -1.52 -5.14 19.76
CA ILE A 201 -0.21 -4.57 19.37
C ILE A 201 0.43 -5.37 18.23
N PHE A 202 0.23 -6.69 18.18
CA PHE A 202 0.81 -7.52 17.12
C PHE A 202 0.02 -7.45 15.81
N GLU A 203 -1.27 -7.11 15.87
CA GLU A 203 -2.15 -6.92 14.71
C GLU A 203 -1.86 -5.59 13.99
N LEU A 204 -1.33 -4.62 14.72
CA LEU A 204 -0.98 -3.29 14.22
C LEU A 204 0.34 -3.27 13.42
N PHE A 205 1.25 -4.20 13.71
CA PHE A 205 2.59 -4.27 13.10
C PHE A 205 3.00 -5.67 12.61
N PRO A 206 2.16 -6.39 11.85
CA PRO A 206 2.45 -7.77 11.47
C PRO A 206 3.75 -7.92 10.66
N LEU A 207 4.07 -6.93 9.81
CA LEU A 207 5.33 -6.91 9.04
C LEU A 207 6.55 -6.70 9.94
N LEU A 208 6.48 -5.75 10.87
CA LEU A 208 7.59 -5.47 11.80
C LEU A 208 7.89 -6.67 12.71
N TRP A 209 6.86 -7.26 13.30
CA TRP A 209 7.03 -8.45 14.16
C TRP A 209 7.54 -9.65 13.37
N SER A 210 7.12 -9.81 12.11
CA SER A 210 7.69 -10.80 11.20
C SER A 210 9.17 -10.59 10.96
N ILE A 211 9.60 -9.35 10.66
CA ILE A 211 11.02 -9.00 10.50
C ILE A 211 11.81 -9.35 11.75
N LEU A 212 11.35 -8.91 12.92
CA LEU A 212 12.04 -9.12 14.19
C LEU A 212 12.18 -10.61 14.52
N LEU A 213 11.10 -11.40 14.36
CA LEU A 213 11.11 -12.83 14.63
C LEU A 213 12.04 -13.58 13.66
N SER A 214 11.93 -13.31 12.36
CA SER A 214 12.78 -13.95 11.37
C SER A 214 14.25 -13.55 11.51
N TRP A 215 14.53 -12.29 11.82
CA TRP A 215 15.89 -11.81 12.05
C TRP A 215 16.51 -12.43 13.31
N ALA A 216 15.75 -12.53 14.40
CA ALA A 216 16.21 -13.19 15.63
C ALA A 216 16.51 -14.68 15.38
N MET A 217 15.63 -15.37 14.64
CA MET A 217 15.86 -16.78 14.28
C MET A 217 17.07 -16.96 13.35
N ALA A 218 17.25 -16.06 12.38
CA ALA A 218 18.43 -16.02 11.54
C ALA A 218 19.72 -15.78 12.35
N GLY A 219 19.66 -14.93 13.38
CA GLY A 219 20.72 -14.73 14.37
C GLY A 219 21.09 -16.02 15.08
N ILE A 220 20.10 -16.73 15.64
CA ILE A 220 20.31 -18.00 16.35
C ILE A 220 20.92 -19.06 15.41
N LEU A 221 20.39 -19.21 14.20
CA LEU A 221 20.90 -20.19 13.23
C LEU A 221 22.30 -19.84 12.72
N THR A 222 22.61 -18.56 12.59
CA THR A 222 23.97 -18.09 12.27
C THR A 222 24.94 -18.41 13.40
N ALA A 223 24.57 -18.11 14.65
CA ALA A 223 25.40 -18.39 15.83
C ALA A 223 25.58 -19.91 16.09
N ALA A 224 24.58 -20.73 15.74
CA ALA A 224 24.65 -22.18 15.83
C ALA A 224 25.52 -22.83 14.72
N GLY A 225 26.09 -22.04 13.81
CA GLY A 225 26.94 -22.53 12.72
C GLY A 225 26.18 -23.24 11.59
N ALA A 226 24.86 -23.08 11.51
CA ALA A 226 24.02 -23.76 10.52
C ALA A 226 24.40 -23.42 9.07
N TYR A 227 25.02 -22.25 8.85
CA TYR A 227 25.37 -21.74 7.52
C TYR A 227 26.87 -21.78 7.19
N ASP A 228 27.74 -22.18 8.12
CA ASP A 228 29.21 -22.07 7.96
C ASP A 228 29.76 -22.90 6.78
N LYS A 229 29.13 -24.05 6.49
CA LYS A 229 29.54 -24.97 5.42
C LYS A 229 28.73 -24.83 4.13
N THR A 230 27.90 -23.78 4.02
CA THR A 230 27.04 -23.57 2.85
C THR A 230 27.73 -22.74 1.77
N SER A 231 27.15 -22.69 0.56
CA SER A 231 27.71 -21.89 -0.54
C SER A 231 27.76 -20.39 -0.19
N PRO A 232 28.72 -19.61 -0.73
CA PRO A 232 28.85 -18.18 -0.42
C PRO A 232 27.57 -17.37 -0.68
N GLY A 233 26.81 -17.71 -1.73
CA GLY A 233 25.52 -17.07 -2.03
C GLY A 233 24.46 -17.36 -0.96
N ARG A 234 24.42 -18.58 -0.42
CA ARG A 234 23.52 -18.93 0.68
C ARG A 234 23.95 -18.24 1.98
N GLN A 235 25.25 -18.16 2.25
CA GLN A 235 25.77 -17.42 3.40
C GLN A 235 25.36 -15.93 3.34
N ALA A 236 25.49 -15.29 2.18
CA ALA A 236 25.09 -13.90 1.98
C ALA A 236 23.57 -13.67 2.16
N SER A 237 22.75 -14.69 1.87
CA SER A 237 21.28 -14.59 1.88
C SER A 237 20.66 -14.99 3.22
N CYS A 238 21.35 -15.82 4.01
CA CYS A 238 20.84 -16.41 5.25
C CYS A 238 21.46 -15.82 6.53
N ARG A 239 22.72 -15.36 6.49
CA ARG A 239 23.45 -14.97 7.71
C ARG A 239 23.13 -13.54 8.12
N THR A 240 23.24 -13.28 9.41
CA THR A 240 23.02 -11.97 10.06
C THR A 240 24.29 -11.32 10.58
N ASP A 241 25.44 -12.00 10.49
CA ASP A 241 26.73 -11.55 11.01
C ASP A 241 27.42 -10.48 10.15
N ASN A 242 26.90 -10.23 8.94
CA ASN A 242 27.32 -9.13 8.08
C ASN A 242 26.75 -7.77 8.55
N LEU A 243 27.12 -7.36 9.76
CA LEU A 243 26.71 -6.09 10.38
C LEU A 243 27.59 -4.89 9.96
N GLN A 244 28.39 -5.05 8.90
CA GLN A 244 29.32 -4.03 8.47
C GLN A 244 28.60 -2.73 8.08
N ALA A 245 27.45 -2.84 7.41
CA ALA A 245 26.60 -1.70 7.06
C ALA A 245 26.13 -0.91 8.31
N LEU A 246 25.85 -1.60 9.42
CA LEU A 246 25.48 -0.98 10.69
C LEU A 246 26.69 -0.35 11.42
N LYS A 247 27.86 -1.00 11.35
CA LYS A 247 29.11 -0.46 11.94
C LYS A 247 29.56 0.81 11.23
N ASP A 248 29.56 0.80 9.91
CA ASP A 248 30.03 1.90 9.05
C ASP A 248 28.99 3.04 8.90
N ALA A 249 27.78 2.84 9.41
CA ALA A 249 26.76 3.87 9.46
C ALA A 249 27.17 5.02 10.39
N PRO A 250 27.13 6.30 9.96
CA PRO A 250 27.31 7.44 10.85
C PRO A 250 26.12 7.49 11.82
N TRP A 251 26.37 8.02 13.01
CA TRP A 251 25.32 8.22 14.00
C TRP A 251 24.29 9.27 13.55
N VAL A 252 24.77 10.35 12.95
CA VAL A 252 23.95 11.44 12.43
C VAL A 252 24.26 11.64 10.96
N TYR A 253 23.22 11.62 10.13
CA TYR A 253 23.28 11.89 8.71
C TYR A 253 22.00 12.62 8.31
N VAL A 254 22.14 13.85 7.82
CA VAL A 254 21.00 14.66 7.38
C VAL A 254 20.86 14.50 5.86
N PRO A 255 19.76 13.90 5.36
CA PRO A 255 19.50 13.86 3.93
C PRO A 255 19.41 15.27 3.36
N TYR A 256 20.01 15.49 2.20
CA TYR A 256 20.01 16.78 1.51
C TYR A 256 19.65 16.61 0.03
N PRO A 257 19.04 17.63 -0.60
CA PRO A 257 18.67 17.56 -2.00
C PRO A 257 19.90 17.43 -2.89
N LEU A 258 19.75 16.70 -3.99
CA LEU A 258 20.76 16.46 -5.02
C LEU A 258 22.05 15.78 -4.51
N GLN A 259 21.94 14.98 -3.45
CA GLN A 259 23.07 14.24 -2.87
C GLN A 259 23.79 13.29 -3.83
N TRP A 260 23.11 12.83 -4.89
CA TRP A 260 23.70 11.95 -5.91
C TRP A 260 24.25 12.72 -7.11
N GLY A 261 24.21 14.06 -7.09
CA GLY A 261 24.61 14.93 -8.20
C GLY A 261 23.42 15.51 -8.98
N SER A 262 23.73 16.19 -10.09
CA SER A 262 22.70 16.83 -10.93
C SER A 262 21.79 15.81 -11.61
N PRO A 263 20.45 15.97 -11.58
CA PRO A 263 19.52 15.03 -12.21
C PRO A 263 19.72 14.96 -13.72
N ILE A 264 19.51 13.78 -14.30
CA ILE A 264 19.62 13.54 -15.74
C ILE A 264 18.20 13.42 -16.30
N PHE A 265 17.82 14.37 -17.16
CA PHE A 265 16.50 14.40 -17.77
C PHE A 265 16.52 13.70 -19.13
N ARG A 266 15.83 12.57 -19.22
CA ARG A 266 15.59 11.87 -20.48
C ARG A 266 14.09 11.76 -20.76
N PRO A 267 13.61 12.20 -21.94
CA PRO A 267 12.18 12.15 -22.26
C PRO A 267 11.57 10.75 -22.12
N ALA A 268 12.24 9.70 -22.62
CA ALA A 268 11.76 8.33 -22.51
C ALA A 268 11.62 7.88 -21.05
N SER A 269 12.61 8.17 -20.21
CA SER A 269 12.60 7.85 -18.78
C SER A 269 11.54 8.65 -18.02
N ILE A 270 11.31 9.93 -18.38
CA ILE A 270 10.24 10.77 -17.80
C ILE A 270 8.86 10.18 -18.10
N VAL A 271 8.58 9.83 -19.37
CA VAL A 271 7.28 9.24 -19.75
C VAL A 271 7.09 7.86 -19.12
N THR A 272 8.16 7.08 -19.01
CA THR A 272 8.16 5.80 -18.30
C THR A 272 7.75 5.99 -16.84
N MET A 273 8.38 6.94 -16.15
CA MET A 273 8.09 7.22 -14.75
C MET A 273 6.71 7.85 -14.56
N LEU A 274 6.19 8.56 -15.56
CA LEU A 274 4.84 9.10 -15.57
C LEU A 274 3.79 7.99 -15.47
N ALA A 275 3.98 6.83 -16.10
CA ALA A 275 3.07 5.69 -15.92
C ALA A 275 3.00 5.25 -14.44
N GLY A 276 4.16 5.22 -13.77
CA GLY A 276 4.31 5.03 -12.33
C GLY A 276 3.46 6.02 -11.52
N ALA A 277 3.68 7.30 -11.81
CA ALA A 277 3.04 8.40 -11.11
C ALA A 277 1.52 8.46 -11.35
N LEU A 278 1.04 8.13 -12.55
CA LEU A 278 -0.38 8.08 -12.86
C LEU A 278 -1.10 6.96 -12.09
N ALA A 279 -0.50 5.76 -11.97
CA ALA A 279 -1.12 4.71 -11.18
C ALA A 279 -1.09 5.00 -9.68
N ALA A 280 -0.02 5.61 -9.16
CA ALA A 280 0.02 6.08 -7.78
C ALA A 280 -1.10 7.10 -7.49
N MET A 281 -1.32 8.06 -8.38
CA MET A 281 -2.44 9.01 -8.27
C MET A 281 -3.82 8.31 -8.24
N ILE A 282 -4.01 7.27 -9.05
CA ILE A 282 -5.25 6.50 -9.10
C ILE A 282 -5.45 5.69 -7.81
N GLU A 283 -4.39 5.04 -7.32
CA GLU A 283 -4.33 4.34 -6.04
C GLU A 283 -4.71 5.27 -4.88
N SER A 284 -4.01 6.41 -4.78
CA SER A 284 -4.25 7.43 -3.75
C SER A 284 -5.67 7.96 -3.74
N THR A 285 -6.33 8.05 -4.90
CA THR A 285 -7.72 8.50 -4.92
C THR A 285 -8.65 7.52 -4.18
N GLY A 286 -8.44 6.22 -4.34
CA GLY A 286 -9.14 5.20 -3.56
C GLY A 286 -8.84 5.32 -2.06
N ASP A 287 -7.58 5.57 -1.72
CA ASP A 287 -7.13 5.76 -0.35
C ASP A 287 -7.73 7.00 0.32
N TYR A 288 -7.95 8.10 -0.41
CA TYR A 288 -8.60 9.29 0.14
C TYR A 288 -10.04 8.99 0.57
N TYR A 289 -10.79 8.26 -0.25
CA TYR A 289 -12.14 7.81 0.10
C TYR A 289 -12.13 6.82 1.28
N ALA A 290 -11.20 5.85 1.26
CA ALA A 290 -11.06 4.87 2.33
C ALA A 290 -10.69 5.54 3.66
N CYS A 291 -9.73 6.47 3.64
CA CYS A 291 -9.27 7.21 4.80
C CYS A 291 -10.38 8.10 5.37
N ALA A 292 -11.10 8.84 4.52
CA ALA A 292 -12.23 9.66 4.96
C ALA A 292 -13.29 8.80 5.68
N ARG A 293 -13.61 7.63 5.12
CA ARG A 293 -14.52 6.68 5.77
C ARG A 293 -13.98 6.20 7.12
N MET A 294 -12.74 5.69 7.17
CA MET A 294 -12.16 5.11 8.39
C MET A 294 -11.97 6.13 9.51
N SER A 295 -11.62 7.37 9.15
CA SER A 295 -11.37 8.46 10.11
C SER A 295 -12.64 9.21 10.52
N GLY A 296 -13.78 8.89 9.92
CA GLY A 296 -15.06 9.58 10.15
C GLY A 296 -15.13 10.98 9.55
N ALA A 297 -14.22 11.31 8.62
CA ALA A 297 -14.26 12.55 7.86
C ALA A 297 -15.47 12.57 6.91
N PRO A 298 -15.95 13.76 6.50
CA PRO A 298 -16.81 13.84 5.33
C PRO A 298 -16.06 13.32 4.11
N VAL A 299 -16.82 12.82 3.14
CA VAL A 299 -16.29 12.34 1.88
C VAL A 299 -15.53 13.48 1.19
N PRO A 300 -14.32 13.23 0.66
CA PRO A 300 -13.52 14.26 0.04
C PRO A 300 -14.19 14.72 -1.26
N PRO A 301 -14.60 16.00 -1.39
CA PRO A 301 -15.11 16.52 -2.65
C PRO A 301 -14.00 16.59 -3.72
N PRO A 302 -14.33 16.74 -5.02
CA PRO A 302 -13.35 16.70 -6.11
C PRO A 302 -12.17 17.67 -5.93
N HIS A 303 -12.41 18.86 -5.37
CA HIS A 303 -11.35 19.84 -5.12
C HIS A 303 -10.38 19.43 -4.01
N VAL A 304 -10.83 18.65 -3.02
CA VAL A 304 -9.97 18.08 -1.97
C VAL A 304 -9.11 16.97 -2.56
N ILE A 305 -9.69 16.11 -3.40
CA ILE A 305 -8.92 15.07 -4.12
C ILE A 305 -7.87 15.72 -5.01
N SER A 306 -8.24 16.75 -5.78
CA SER A 306 -7.30 17.46 -6.65
C SER A 306 -6.15 18.11 -5.86
N ARG A 307 -6.45 18.72 -4.71
CA ARG A 307 -5.42 19.24 -3.78
C ARG A 307 -4.54 18.14 -3.22
N GLY A 308 -5.11 16.99 -2.86
CA GLY A 308 -4.37 15.82 -2.40
C GLY A 308 -3.39 15.32 -3.46
N ILE A 309 -3.84 15.14 -4.70
CA ILE A 309 -2.99 14.75 -5.83
C ILE A 309 -1.92 15.81 -6.14
N GLY A 310 -2.25 17.10 -6.03
CA GLY A 310 -1.26 18.18 -6.20
C GLY A 310 -0.15 18.11 -5.14
N ALA A 311 -0.53 17.86 -3.88
CA ALA A 311 0.40 17.66 -2.77
C ALA A 311 1.23 16.38 -2.92
N GLU A 312 0.66 15.30 -3.45
CA GLU A 312 1.37 14.08 -3.79
C GLU A 312 2.37 14.28 -4.94
N GLY A 313 1.99 15.05 -5.97
CA GLY A 313 2.90 15.47 -7.04
C GLY A 313 4.07 16.30 -6.49
N LEU A 314 3.81 17.23 -5.57
CA LEU A 314 4.86 17.95 -4.84
C LEU A 314 5.73 17.00 -4.01
N GLY A 315 5.13 15.98 -3.38
CA GLY A 315 5.88 14.97 -2.65
C GLY A 315 6.76 14.10 -3.54
N CYS A 316 6.30 13.74 -4.75
CA CYS A 316 7.11 13.07 -5.76
C CYS A 316 8.26 13.97 -6.25
N LEU A 317 8.04 15.28 -6.38
CA LEU A 317 9.10 16.23 -6.70
C LEU A 317 10.19 16.21 -5.61
N MET A 318 9.80 16.23 -4.33
CA MET A 318 10.73 16.09 -3.21
C MET A 318 11.48 14.75 -3.24
N CYS A 319 10.78 13.65 -3.55
CA CYS A 319 11.40 12.34 -3.74
C CYS A 319 12.50 12.35 -4.81
N GLY A 320 12.27 13.02 -5.93
CA GLY A 320 13.26 13.19 -7.00
C GLY A 320 14.41 14.12 -6.61
N LEU A 321 14.14 15.22 -5.90
CA LEU A 321 15.18 16.14 -5.42
C LEU A 321 16.12 15.48 -4.41
N PHE A 322 15.59 14.82 -3.39
CA PHE A 322 16.41 14.13 -2.37
C PHE A 322 16.97 12.79 -2.87
N GLY A 323 16.49 12.30 -4.02
CA GLY A 323 16.93 11.04 -4.60
C GLY A 323 16.60 9.86 -3.69
N THR A 324 15.30 9.57 -3.58
CA THR A 324 14.78 8.39 -2.88
C THR A 324 14.70 7.15 -3.79
N GLY A 325 14.76 7.34 -5.11
CA GLY A 325 14.74 6.29 -6.13
C GLY A 325 13.33 5.91 -6.59
N ASN A 326 12.30 6.40 -5.91
CA ASN A 326 10.89 6.16 -6.21
C ASN A 326 10.03 7.38 -5.88
N GLY A 327 8.80 7.43 -6.39
CA GLY A 327 7.82 8.45 -6.00
C GLY A 327 7.13 8.13 -4.67
N THR A 328 6.21 9.01 -4.25
CA THR A 328 5.40 8.84 -3.04
C THR A 328 3.97 8.45 -3.40
N THR A 329 3.27 7.77 -2.50
CA THR A 329 1.83 7.50 -2.57
C THR A 329 1.25 7.41 -1.15
N SER A 330 -0.08 7.38 -1.07
CA SER A 330 -0.81 7.14 0.18
C SER A 330 -0.64 5.69 0.65
N TYR A 331 -0.45 5.48 1.95
CA TYR A 331 -0.28 4.13 2.50
C TYR A 331 -1.59 3.56 3.04
N ALA A 332 -2.16 2.61 2.30
CA ALA A 332 -3.38 1.89 2.68
C ALA A 332 -3.24 1.12 4.00
N GLU A 333 -2.05 0.63 4.38
CA GLU A 333 -1.86 -0.07 5.66
C GLU A 333 -2.09 0.86 6.86
N ASN A 334 -1.62 2.11 6.74
CA ASN A 334 -1.82 3.14 7.75
C ASN A 334 -3.30 3.53 7.88
N ILE A 335 -4.04 3.54 6.76
CA ILE A 335 -5.49 3.74 6.75
C ILE A 335 -6.20 2.56 7.42
N GLY A 336 -5.75 1.34 7.17
CA GLY A 336 -6.22 0.13 7.88
C GLY A 336 -6.01 0.22 9.39
N ALA A 337 -4.86 0.72 9.84
CA ALA A 337 -4.56 0.93 11.25
C ALA A 337 -5.52 1.93 11.93
N ILE A 338 -6.02 2.94 11.21
CA ILE A 338 -7.08 3.83 11.70
C ILE A 338 -8.36 3.04 11.97
N GLY A 339 -8.76 2.16 11.04
CA GLY A 339 -9.93 1.30 11.19
C GLY A 339 -9.85 0.37 12.41
N LEU A 340 -8.65 -0.14 12.73
CA LEU A 340 -8.42 -1.01 13.89
C LEU A 340 -8.36 -0.24 15.23
N THR A 341 -7.71 0.92 15.25
CA THR A 341 -7.51 1.69 16.49
C THR A 341 -8.65 2.63 16.83
N GLY A 342 -9.45 3.02 15.82
CA GLY A 342 -10.44 4.07 15.95
C GLY A 342 -9.81 5.46 16.16
N VAL A 343 -8.54 5.67 15.77
CA VAL A 343 -7.84 6.94 15.92
C VAL A 343 -7.62 7.58 14.56
N GLY A 344 -8.54 8.45 14.17
CA GLY A 344 -8.50 9.20 12.90
C GLY A 344 -7.89 10.59 13.02
N SER A 345 -7.26 10.97 14.14
CA SER A 345 -6.74 12.34 14.34
C SER A 345 -5.55 12.66 13.44
N ARG A 346 -5.65 13.78 12.70
CA ARG A 346 -4.55 14.30 11.87
C ARG A 346 -3.32 14.69 12.68
N ARG A 347 -3.48 15.10 13.95
CA ARG A 347 -2.37 15.53 14.82
C ARG A 347 -1.48 14.37 15.20
N VAL A 348 -2.07 13.19 15.37
CA VAL A 348 -1.34 11.94 15.61
C VAL A 348 -0.46 11.60 14.42
N VAL A 349 -1.00 11.67 13.20
CA VAL A 349 -0.25 11.42 11.96
C VAL A 349 0.87 12.45 11.76
N GLN A 350 0.61 13.73 12.05
CA GLN A 350 1.64 14.79 12.02
C GLN A 350 2.76 14.56 13.04
N ALA A 351 2.43 14.10 14.25
CA ALA A 351 3.44 13.70 15.24
C ALA A 351 4.27 12.51 14.75
N GLY A 352 3.63 11.52 14.11
CA GLY A 352 4.32 10.41 13.44
C GLY A 352 5.28 10.88 12.34
N ALA A 353 4.86 11.85 11.53
CA ALA A 353 5.70 12.45 10.50
C ALA A 353 6.92 13.20 11.07
N ALA A 354 6.74 13.91 12.19
CA ALA A 354 7.87 14.52 12.90
C ALA A 354 8.85 13.46 13.44
N ILE A 355 8.33 12.35 13.98
CA ILE A 355 9.16 11.22 14.42
C ILE A 355 9.92 10.60 13.24
N MET A 356 9.29 10.45 12.08
CA MET A 356 9.95 9.97 10.86
C MET A 356 11.14 10.85 10.46
N LEU A 357 10.96 12.17 10.46
CA LEU A 357 12.03 13.12 10.16
C LEU A 357 13.18 12.99 11.14
N LEU A 358 12.89 12.89 12.44
CA LEU A 358 13.90 12.73 13.48
C LEU A 358 14.65 11.40 13.34
N LEU A 359 13.92 10.29 13.16
CA LEU A 359 14.52 8.96 13.05
C LEU A 359 15.32 8.76 11.76
N ALA A 360 14.92 9.41 10.67
CA ALA A 360 15.66 9.37 9.41
C ALA A 360 17.06 10.01 9.51
N VAL A 361 17.27 10.92 10.47
CA VAL A 361 18.58 11.55 10.72
C VAL A 361 19.56 10.58 11.41
N PHE A 362 19.06 9.55 12.10
CA PHE A 362 19.90 8.56 12.76
C PHE A 362 20.35 7.48 11.77
N GLY A 363 21.54 7.66 11.18
CA GLY A 363 22.06 6.77 10.12
C GLY A 363 22.22 5.30 10.54
N LYS A 364 22.37 5.03 11.84
CA LYS A 364 22.38 3.67 12.41
C LYS A 364 21.07 2.92 12.13
N PHE A 365 19.95 3.64 12.09
CA PHE A 365 18.66 3.05 11.77
C PHE A 365 18.65 2.49 10.35
N GLY A 366 19.09 3.28 9.36
CA GLY A 366 19.24 2.80 7.98
C GLY A 366 20.24 1.65 7.85
N GLY A 367 21.33 1.67 8.61
CA GLY A 367 22.32 0.58 8.65
C GLY A 367 21.77 -0.74 9.21
N LEU A 368 20.82 -0.67 10.15
CA LEU A 368 20.14 -1.86 10.69
C LEU A 368 19.29 -2.54 9.61
N PHE A 369 18.50 -1.79 8.86
CA PHE A 369 17.64 -2.37 7.81
C PHE A 369 18.43 -2.85 6.60
N ALA A 370 19.52 -2.18 6.24
CA ALA A 370 20.46 -2.67 5.22
C ALA A 370 21.16 -3.98 5.62
N SER A 371 21.17 -4.34 6.91
CA SER A 371 21.73 -5.60 7.39
C SER A 371 20.74 -6.78 7.37
N LEU A 372 19.49 -6.55 6.96
CA LEU A 372 18.49 -7.61 6.87
C LEU A 372 18.88 -8.63 5.79
N PRO A 373 18.88 -9.94 6.11
CA PRO A 373 19.08 -10.99 5.13
C PRO A 373 18.08 -10.85 3.96
N PRO A 374 18.54 -10.85 2.69
CA PRO A 374 17.69 -10.69 1.52
C PRO A 374 16.49 -11.64 1.48
N SER A 375 16.65 -12.88 1.91
CA SER A 375 15.56 -13.87 1.88
C SER A 375 14.42 -13.57 2.87
N ILE A 376 14.71 -12.90 4.00
CA ILE A 376 13.65 -12.43 4.91
C ILE A 376 12.79 -11.40 4.18
N VAL A 377 13.46 -10.44 3.55
CA VAL A 377 12.85 -9.34 2.78
C VAL A 377 12.02 -9.91 1.62
N SER A 378 12.54 -10.90 0.88
CA SER A 378 11.79 -11.60 -0.17
C SER A 378 10.53 -12.31 0.32
N GLY A 379 10.54 -12.88 1.52
CA GLY A 379 9.33 -13.46 2.10
C GLY A 379 8.30 -12.41 2.51
N LEU A 380 8.72 -11.21 2.92
CA LEU A 380 7.81 -10.08 3.14
C LEU A 380 7.15 -9.66 1.82
N PHE A 381 7.90 -9.60 0.73
CA PHE A 381 7.35 -9.26 -0.60
C PHE A 381 6.20 -10.19 -0.99
N CYS A 382 6.32 -11.50 -0.74
CA CYS A 382 5.25 -12.45 -1.01
C CYS A 382 3.93 -12.07 -0.31
N SER A 383 4.01 -11.60 0.94
CA SER A 383 2.84 -11.18 1.71
C SER A 383 2.34 -9.78 1.33
N VAL A 384 3.24 -8.80 1.19
CA VAL A 384 2.90 -7.39 0.90
C VAL A 384 2.31 -7.25 -0.50
N PHE A 385 2.92 -7.87 -1.53
CA PHE A 385 2.39 -7.81 -2.89
C PHE A 385 1.03 -8.50 -3.04
N GLY A 386 0.82 -9.60 -2.30
CA GLY A 386 -0.49 -10.24 -2.21
C GLY A 386 -1.54 -9.35 -1.54
N LEU A 387 -1.17 -8.64 -0.48
CA LEU A 387 -2.06 -7.70 0.21
C LEU A 387 -2.41 -6.51 -0.70
N ILE A 388 -1.45 -5.90 -1.38
CA ILE A 388 -1.68 -4.81 -2.34
C ILE A 388 -2.64 -5.26 -3.44
N ALA A 389 -2.43 -6.47 -3.97
CA ALA A 389 -3.32 -7.04 -4.98
C ALA A 389 -4.78 -7.14 -4.47
N ALA A 390 -4.95 -7.63 -3.24
CA ALA A 390 -6.25 -7.75 -2.59
C ALA A 390 -6.90 -6.39 -2.28
N VAL A 391 -6.12 -5.38 -1.86
CA VAL A 391 -6.61 -4.01 -1.64
C VAL A 391 -7.15 -3.42 -2.94
N GLY A 392 -6.44 -3.62 -4.06
CA GLY A 392 -6.95 -3.26 -5.38
C GLY A 392 -8.31 -3.88 -5.66
N LEU A 393 -8.42 -5.21 -5.55
CA LEU A 393 -9.68 -5.94 -5.75
C LEU A 393 -10.80 -5.51 -4.78
N SER A 394 -10.47 -5.05 -3.58
CA SER A 394 -11.48 -4.58 -2.62
C SER A 394 -12.28 -3.38 -3.12
N ASN A 395 -11.76 -2.61 -4.09
CA ASN A 395 -12.52 -1.51 -4.73
C ASN A 395 -13.74 -2.01 -5.52
N LEU A 396 -13.77 -3.29 -5.89
CA LEU A 396 -14.93 -3.92 -6.52
C LEU A 396 -16.15 -4.02 -5.59
N GLN A 397 -15.97 -3.84 -4.27
CA GLN A 397 -17.09 -3.78 -3.32
C GLN A 397 -18.06 -2.63 -3.62
N PHE A 398 -17.61 -1.61 -4.36
CA PHE A 398 -18.42 -0.44 -4.72
C PHE A 398 -19.16 -0.61 -6.05
N THR A 399 -18.98 -1.73 -6.75
CA THR A 399 -19.52 -1.96 -8.09
C THR A 399 -20.45 -3.16 -8.11
N ASP A 400 -21.32 -3.25 -9.13
CA ASP A 400 -22.18 -4.42 -9.27
C ASP A 400 -21.39 -5.61 -9.84
N GLN A 401 -21.11 -6.60 -9.00
CA GLN A 401 -20.38 -7.82 -9.38
C GLN A 401 -21.25 -8.87 -10.08
N ASN A 402 -22.57 -8.68 -10.17
CA ASN A 402 -23.44 -9.56 -10.96
C ASN A 402 -23.48 -9.16 -12.44
N SER A 403 -22.93 -7.99 -12.78
CA SER A 403 -22.85 -7.52 -14.16
C SER A 403 -21.78 -8.29 -14.95
N SER A 404 -22.20 -8.94 -16.03
CA SER A 404 -21.30 -9.58 -16.99
C SER A 404 -20.32 -8.60 -17.64
N ARG A 405 -20.75 -7.35 -17.86
CA ARG A 405 -19.88 -6.25 -18.33
C ARG A 405 -18.73 -6.02 -17.36
N ASN A 406 -19.04 -5.84 -16.07
CA ASN A 406 -18.03 -5.51 -15.07
C ASN A 406 -17.03 -6.67 -14.89
N LEU A 407 -17.54 -7.90 -14.82
CA LEU A 407 -16.71 -9.10 -14.76
C LEU A 407 -15.77 -9.22 -15.96
N PHE A 408 -16.28 -8.95 -17.18
CA PHE A 408 -15.48 -8.96 -18.40
C PHE A 408 -14.38 -7.90 -18.37
N ILE A 409 -14.70 -6.64 -18.04
CA ILE A 409 -13.73 -5.54 -18.01
C ILE A 409 -12.58 -5.84 -17.03
N VAL A 410 -12.92 -6.25 -15.80
CA VAL A 410 -11.93 -6.55 -14.77
C VAL A 410 -11.06 -7.74 -15.17
N GLY A 411 -11.69 -8.85 -15.59
CA GLY A 411 -10.98 -10.06 -15.98
C GLY A 411 -10.06 -9.84 -17.18
N PHE A 412 -10.56 -9.15 -18.21
CA PHE A 412 -9.78 -8.81 -19.40
C PHE A 412 -8.61 -7.90 -19.07
N ALA A 413 -8.82 -6.84 -18.27
CA ALA A 413 -7.75 -5.92 -17.89
C ALA A 413 -6.63 -6.61 -17.10
N ILE A 414 -6.96 -7.46 -16.12
CA ILE A 414 -5.96 -8.23 -15.35
C ILE A 414 -5.19 -9.19 -16.26
N TYR A 415 -5.89 -9.93 -17.13
CA TYR A 415 -5.25 -10.89 -18.03
C TYR A 415 -4.30 -10.19 -19.01
N MET A 416 -4.76 -9.11 -19.65
CA MET A 416 -3.94 -8.36 -20.61
C MET A 416 -2.74 -7.69 -19.93
N ALA A 417 -2.90 -7.23 -18.70
CA ALA A 417 -1.82 -6.68 -17.89
C ALA A 417 -0.72 -7.69 -17.54
N LEU A 418 -1.01 -8.99 -17.58
CA LEU A 418 0.01 -10.04 -17.49
C LEU A 418 0.55 -10.42 -18.87
N SER A 419 -0.35 -10.63 -19.83
CA SER A 419 -0.01 -11.18 -21.14
C SER A 419 0.80 -10.23 -22.02
N VAL A 420 0.46 -8.94 -22.06
CA VAL A 420 1.13 -7.97 -22.93
C VAL A 420 2.56 -7.71 -22.42
N PRO A 421 2.80 -7.38 -21.14
CA PRO A 421 4.16 -7.21 -20.65
C PRO A 421 5.02 -8.46 -20.79
N TYR A 422 4.45 -9.66 -20.59
CA TYR A 422 5.19 -10.91 -20.81
C TYR A 422 5.68 -11.04 -22.26
N TYR A 423 4.84 -10.70 -23.25
CA TYR A 423 5.25 -10.68 -24.66
C TYR A 423 6.36 -9.67 -24.92
N PHE A 424 6.22 -8.43 -24.42
CA PHE A 424 7.23 -7.38 -24.62
C PHE A 424 8.57 -7.73 -23.95
N ASP A 425 8.56 -8.19 -22.70
CA ASP A 425 9.76 -8.62 -21.96
C ASP A 425 10.45 -9.82 -22.64
N SER A 426 9.67 -10.78 -23.16
CA SER A 426 10.18 -11.95 -23.90
C SER A 426 10.78 -11.54 -25.26
N PHE A 427 10.14 -10.60 -25.96
CA PHE A 427 10.61 -10.11 -27.25
C PHE A 427 11.94 -9.38 -27.11
N LEU A 428 12.06 -8.51 -26.10
CA LEU A 428 13.28 -7.77 -25.77
C LEU A 428 14.46 -8.72 -25.54
N SER A 429 14.22 -9.82 -24.83
CA SER A 429 15.23 -10.84 -24.51
C SER A 429 15.68 -11.62 -25.74
N THR A 430 14.78 -11.86 -26.70
CA THR A 430 15.05 -12.66 -27.90
C THR A 430 15.71 -11.84 -29.02
N HIS A 431 15.45 -10.53 -29.09
CA HIS A 431 15.89 -9.66 -30.20
C HIS A 431 16.98 -8.66 -29.78
N GLY A 432 17.90 -9.08 -28.90
CA GLY A 432 19.09 -8.30 -28.55
C GLY A 432 18.80 -6.92 -27.95
N GLY A 433 17.68 -6.77 -27.24
CA GLY A 433 17.29 -5.51 -26.61
C GLY A 433 16.42 -4.59 -27.48
N ALA A 434 16.04 -4.99 -28.69
CA ALA A 434 15.05 -4.27 -29.48
C ALA A 434 13.62 -4.63 -29.04
N GLY A 435 12.82 -3.63 -28.67
CA GLY A 435 11.40 -3.83 -28.36
C GLY A 435 10.57 -4.13 -29.61
N PRO A 436 9.39 -4.74 -29.48
CA PRO A 436 8.54 -5.11 -30.62
C PRO A 436 8.03 -3.90 -31.41
N ILE A 437 7.94 -2.71 -30.80
CA ILE A 437 7.61 -1.48 -31.50
C ILE A 437 8.89 -0.85 -32.05
N ALA A 438 9.03 -0.92 -33.37
CA ALA A 438 10.19 -0.41 -34.10
C ALA A 438 9.77 0.52 -35.26
N THR A 439 9.57 1.80 -34.94
CA THR A 439 9.35 2.89 -35.91
C THR A 439 10.64 3.67 -36.18
N SER A 440 10.60 4.65 -37.09
CA SER A 440 11.73 5.56 -37.36
C SER A 440 12.09 6.47 -36.17
N SER A 441 11.18 6.68 -35.22
CA SER A 441 11.41 7.50 -34.04
C SER A 441 11.87 6.64 -32.85
N ARG A 442 13.15 6.73 -32.50
CA ARG A 442 13.71 6.03 -31.32
C ARG A 442 12.99 6.44 -30.03
N ALA A 443 12.72 7.74 -29.85
CA ALA A 443 12.03 8.23 -28.67
C ALA A 443 10.62 7.63 -28.52
N PHE A 444 9.87 7.52 -29.62
CA PHE A 444 8.55 6.90 -29.62
C PHE A 444 8.63 5.41 -29.28
N ASN A 445 9.59 4.70 -29.87
CA ASN A 445 9.79 3.28 -29.62
C ASN A 445 10.10 3.03 -28.15
N ASP A 446 11.04 3.78 -27.55
CA ASP A 446 11.42 3.63 -26.16
C ASP A 446 10.22 3.88 -25.23
N ILE A 447 9.42 4.91 -25.52
CA ILE A 447 8.19 5.22 -24.78
C ILE A 447 7.17 4.08 -24.90
N ALA A 448 6.80 3.72 -26.13
CA ALA A 448 5.72 2.78 -26.37
C ALA A 448 6.07 1.39 -25.83
N ASN A 449 7.28 0.89 -26.10
CA ASN A 449 7.73 -0.39 -25.57
C ASN A 449 7.72 -0.41 -24.04
N THR A 450 8.09 0.69 -23.38
CA THR A 450 8.11 0.74 -21.92
C THR A 450 6.70 0.78 -21.31
N LEU A 451 5.76 1.52 -21.91
CA LEU A 451 4.37 1.56 -21.45
C LEU A 451 3.71 0.17 -21.53
N PHE A 452 3.89 -0.53 -22.65
CA PHE A 452 3.33 -1.88 -22.83
C PHE A 452 4.06 -2.96 -22.02
N SER A 453 5.30 -2.72 -21.59
CA SER A 453 6.03 -3.59 -20.65
C SER A 453 5.64 -3.36 -19.18
N THR A 454 4.72 -2.42 -18.91
CA THR A 454 4.30 -2.05 -17.56
C THR A 454 2.88 -2.58 -17.27
N PRO A 455 2.71 -3.64 -16.44
CA PRO A 455 1.42 -4.28 -16.17
C PRO A 455 0.31 -3.33 -15.73
N MET A 456 0.59 -2.47 -14.75
CA MET A 456 -0.36 -1.48 -14.26
C MET A 456 -0.80 -0.47 -15.33
N CYS A 457 0.09 -0.10 -16.28
CA CYS A 457 -0.27 0.78 -17.38
C CYS A 457 -1.22 0.08 -18.35
N VAL A 458 -0.93 -1.20 -18.68
CA VAL A 458 -1.81 -2.00 -19.53
C VAL A 458 -3.17 -2.23 -18.86
N ALA A 459 -3.19 -2.54 -17.56
CA ALA A 459 -4.42 -2.67 -16.78
C ALA A 459 -5.25 -1.39 -16.83
N LEU A 460 -4.61 -0.23 -16.58
CA LEU A 460 -5.23 1.07 -16.62
C LEU A 460 -5.84 1.36 -17.99
N VAL A 461 -5.06 1.22 -19.06
CA VAL A 461 -5.53 1.49 -20.43
C VAL A 461 -6.69 0.57 -20.81
N CYS A 462 -6.57 -0.74 -20.58
CA CYS A 462 -7.63 -1.70 -20.89
C CYS A 462 -8.90 -1.41 -20.08
N ALA A 463 -8.79 -1.25 -18.76
CA ALA A 463 -9.95 -1.03 -17.90
C ALA A 463 -10.60 0.33 -18.20
N PHE A 464 -9.81 1.39 -18.38
CA PHE A 464 -10.32 2.72 -18.67
C PHE A 464 -11.03 2.79 -20.02
N LEU A 465 -10.45 2.22 -21.07
CA LEU A 465 -11.07 2.23 -22.40
C LEU A 465 -12.37 1.42 -22.40
N LEU A 466 -12.35 0.19 -21.86
CA LEU A 466 -13.53 -0.67 -21.86
C LEU A 466 -14.64 -0.12 -20.96
N ASP A 467 -14.32 0.45 -19.81
CA ASP A 467 -15.32 1.03 -18.90
C ASP A 467 -15.99 2.29 -19.48
N ASN A 468 -15.33 3.01 -20.37
CA ASN A 468 -15.92 4.18 -21.03
C ASN A 468 -16.54 3.87 -22.41
N LEU A 469 -16.12 2.79 -23.07
CA LEU A 469 -16.66 2.37 -24.36
C LEU A 469 -17.91 1.49 -24.23
N ILE A 470 -17.92 0.56 -23.27
CA ILE A 470 -19.04 -0.35 -23.05
C ILE A 470 -20.11 0.37 -22.22
N SER A 471 -21.33 0.42 -22.73
CA SER A 471 -22.47 1.02 -22.03
C SER A 471 -22.68 0.37 -20.66
N GLY A 472 -22.83 1.19 -19.62
CA GLY A 472 -23.05 0.75 -18.24
C GLY A 472 -23.58 1.89 -17.40
N THR A 473 -24.42 1.57 -16.41
CA THR A 473 -25.02 2.62 -15.56
C THR A 473 -24.02 3.15 -14.55
N ALA A 474 -24.21 4.39 -14.08
CA ALA A 474 -23.35 4.95 -13.02
C ALA A 474 -23.42 4.14 -11.71
N ALA A 475 -24.54 3.46 -11.45
CA ALA A 475 -24.70 2.59 -10.29
C ALA A 475 -23.89 1.30 -10.43
N GLU A 476 -24.03 0.63 -11.57
CA GLU A 476 -23.28 -0.57 -11.92
C GLU A 476 -21.76 -0.32 -11.89
N ARG A 477 -21.31 0.86 -12.36
CA ARG A 477 -19.90 1.29 -12.32
C ARG A 477 -19.39 1.65 -10.92
N GLY A 478 -20.26 1.81 -9.94
CA GLY A 478 -19.93 2.29 -8.59
C GLY A 478 -19.74 3.81 -8.46
N LEU A 479 -20.01 4.56 -9.52
CA LEU A 479 -19.92 6.02 -9.53
C LEU A 479 -21.01 6.68 -8.68
N THR A 480 -22.20 6.06 -8.56
CA THR A 480 -23.27 6.61 -7.69
C THR A 480 -22.91 6.55 -6.21
N HIS A 481 -22.20 5.50 -5.78
CA HIS A 481 -21.70 5.42 -4.42
C HIS A 481 -20.75 6.58 -4.16
N TRP A 482 -19.80 6.84 -5.06
CA TRP A 482 -18.86 7.96 -4.93
C TRP A 482 -19.54 9.34 -5.06
N SER A 483 -20.53 9.49 -5.96
CA SER A 483 -21.22 10.76 -6.19
C SER A 483 -22.24 11.11 -5.10
N ALA A 484 -22.99 10.12 -4.58
CA ALA A 484 -23.89 10.32 -3.44
C ALA A 484 -23.10 10.74 -2.20
N LEU A 485 -21.95 10.09 -1.98
CA LEU A 485 -20.99 10.44 -0.94
C LEU A 485 -20.50 11.89 -1.09
N ALA A 486 -20.14 12.33 -2.31
CA ALA A 486 -19.71 13.70 -2.59
C ALA A 486 -20.84 14.75 -2.42
N ALA A 487 -22.05 14.45 -2.89
CA ALA A 487 -23.21 15.33 -2.79
C ALA A 487 -23.61 15.60 -1.32
N THR A 488 -23.55 14.59 -0.45
CA THR A 488 -23.74 14.80 1.00
C THR A 488 -22.70 15.74 1.63
N ALA A 489 -21.46 15.74 1.12
CA ALA A 489 -20.42 16.64 1.62
C ALA A 489 -20.68 18.10 1.20
N GLU A 490 -21.13 18.34 -0.03
CA GLU A 490 -21.50 19.68 -0.51
C GLU A 490 -22.74 20.23 0.20
N ALA A 491 -23.75 19.40 0.44
CA ALA A 491 -24.95 19.80 1.19
C ALA A 491 -24.60 20.23 2.63
N ARG A 492 -23.69 19.51 3.31
CA ARG A 492 -23.17 19.92 4.63
C ARG A 492 -22.40 21.23 4.60
N LYS A 493 -21.62 21.48 3.53
CA LYS A 493 -20.91 22.75 3.37
C LYS A 493 -21.90 23.92 3.24
N ARG A 494 -22.93 23.78 2.40
CA ARG A 494 -23.97 24.81 2.26
C ARG A 494 -24.73 25.07 3.57
N ALA A 495 -25.01 24.02 4.33
CA ALA A 495 -25.64 24.15 5.65
C ALA A 495 -24.70 24.80 6.70
N GLY A 496 -23.40 24.53 6.63
CA GLY A 496 -22.38 25.14 7.50
C GLY A 496 -22.12 26.62 7.17
N ASP A 497 -22.03 26.97 5.88
CA ASP A 497 -21.83 28.35 5.41
C ASP A 497 -23.10 29.21 5.67
N ALA A 498 -24.29 28.60 5.65
CA ALA A 498 -25.55 29.25 6.04
C ALA A 498 -25.68 29.48 7.56
N GLY A 499 -24.88 28.80 8.38
CA GLY A 499 -24.85 28.95 9.85
C GLY A 499 -23.93 30.08 10.36
N THR A 500 -23.31 30.84 9.46
CA THR A 500 -22.41 31.97 9.78
C THR A 500 -22.94 33.34 9.31
N GLY A 501 -24.19 33.42 8.85
CA GLY A 501 -24.89 34.68 8.64
C GLY A 501 -25.68 35.06 9.88
N ASP A 502 -25.46 36.26 10.40
CA ASP A 502 -26.09 36.86 11.58
C ASP A 502 -27.54 36.40 11.82
N ILE A 503 -27.74 35.63 12.90
CA ILE A 503 -29.03 35.57 13.59
C ILE A 503 -28.82 36.35 14.88
N ALA A 504 -29.22 37.62 14.82
CA ALA A 504 -29.49 38.43 16.00
C ALA A 504 -30.48 37.65 16.89
N ALA A 505 -30.19 37.68 18.19
CA ALA A 505 -31.10 37.19 19.20
C ALA A 505 -32.47 37.85 19.02
N ASP A 506 -33.49 37.05 18.74
CA ASP A 506 -34.85 37.40 19.13
C ASP A 506 -35.53 36.20 19.75
N ASN A 507 -36.10 36.48 20.90
CA ASN A 507 -36.61 35.54 21.89
C ASN A 507 -38.14 35.67 21.81
N SER A 508 -38.81 34.79 21.07
CA SER A 508 -40.28 34.73 21.13
C SER A 508 -40.77 33.31 20.88
N SER A 509 -41.30 32.75 21.96
CA SER A 509 -42.18 31.59 22.06
C SER A 509 -43.43 31.75 21.19
N ASP A 510 -43.73 30.77 20.34
CA ASP A 510 -45.06 30.15 20.20
C ASP A 510 -45.02 29.08 19.11
N TYR A 511 -45.33 27.83 19.46
CA TYR A 511 -46.06 26.93 18.54
C TYR A 511 -46.69 25.80 19.35
N SER A 512 -48.03 25.81 19.35
CA SER A 512 -48.95 24.89 19.99
C SER A 512 -49.08 23.57 19.24
N ASP A 513 -49.19 22.49 20.01
CA ASP A 513 -49.62 21.14 19.62
C ASP A 513 -51.05 21.12 19.05
N SER A 514 -51.23 20.50 17.88
CA SER A 514 -52.44 19.73 17.54
C SER A 514 -52.24 18.97 16.22
N ASP A 515 -52.00 17.65 16.31
CA ASP A 515 -52.52 16.60 15.40
C ASP A 515 -51.84 15.24 15.73
N ASP A 516 -52.32 14.57 16.78
CA ASP A 516 -51.97 13.17 17.11
C ASP A 516 -53.12 12.24 16.70
N ASP A 517 -52.97 11.53 15.57
CA ASP A 517 -53.78 10.36 15.23
C ASP A 517 -53.00 9.07 15.59
N PRO A 518 -53.40 8.33 16.65
CA PRO A 518 -52.67 7.16 17.13
C PRO A 518 -52.70 5.95 16.17
N ALA A 519 -53.44 6.00 15.07
CA ALA A 519 -53.47 4.94 14.06
C ALA A 519 -52.32 5.02 13.03
N LEU A 520 -51.58 6.13 12.99
CA LEU A 520 -50.50 6.39 12.02
C LEU A 520 -49.09 6.35 12.62
N ASP A 521 -48.93 5.95 13.88
CA ASP A 521 -47.60 5.81 14.49
C ASP A 521 -46.85 4.58 13.89
N PRO A 522 -45.76 4.79 13.11
CA PRO A 522 -44.99 3.71 12.51
C PRO A 522 -44.32 2.79 13.55
N ARG A 523 -44.36 3.12 14.84
CA ARG A 523 -43.86 2.26 15.93
C ARG A 523 -44.78 1.08 16.27
N ASN A 524 -46.02 1.06 15.78
CA ASN A 524 -46.99 -0.02 16.03
C ASN A 524 -47.09 -1.07 14.90
N ASP A 525 -46.33 -0.95 13.81
CA ASP A 525 -46.29 -1.98 12.76
C ASP A 525 -45.56 -3.26 13.23
N PRO A 526 -46.23 -4.43 13.27
CA PRO A 526 -45.62 -5.68 13.69
C PRO A 526 -44.45 -6.15 12.79
N ARG A 527 -44.31 -5.63 11.57
CA ARG A 527 -43.15 -5.90 10.69
C ARG A 527 -41.92 -5.10 11.08
N ILE A 528 -42.11 -3.93 11.71
CA ILE A 528 -41.04 -3.04 12.17
C ILE A 528 -40.48 -3.54 13.51
N LYS A 529 -41.31 -4.10 14.40
CA LYS A 529 -40.84 -4.72 15.66
C LYS A 529 -39.85 -5.88 15.46
N ALA A 530 -39.93 -6.61 14.34
CA ALA A 530 -39.00 -7.70 14.02
C ALA A 530 -37.58 -7.22 13.65
N VAL A 531 -37.40 -5.94 13.29
CA VAL A 531 -36.10 -5.37 12.89
C VAL A 531 -35.33 -4.80 14.08
N TYR A 532 -36.02 -4.45 15.16
CA TYR A 532 -35.42 -3.72 16.29
C TYR A 532 -35.23 -4.54 17.58
N ASP A 533 -35.73 -5.78 17.63
CA ASP A 533 -35.55 -6.65 18.81
C ASP A 533 -34.25 -7.48 18.70
N LEU A 534 -33.13 -6.83 19.04
CA LEU A 534 -31.77 -7.38 18.97
C LEU A 534 -31.62 -8.75 19.68
N PRO A 535 -32.25 -9.04 20.84
CA PRO A 535 -32.27 -10.37 21.44
C PRO A 535 -32.87 -11.46 20.52
N TYR A 536 -33.97 -11.18 19.83
CA TYR A 536 -34.64 -12.14 18.94
C TYR A 536 -33.81 -12.42 17.68
N VAL A 537 -33.23 -11.38 17.08
CA VAL A 537 -32.34 -11.50 15.91
C VAL A 537 -31.07 -12.28 16.25
N LEU A 538 -30.47 -12.04 17.43
CA LEU A 538 -29.30 -12.77 17.90
C LEU A 538 -29.62 -14.24 18.19
N GLN A 539 -30.82 -14.55 18.71
CA GLN A 539 -31.24 -15.92 18.97
C GLN A 539 -31.44 -16.70 17.66
N VAL A 540 -32.08 -16.10 16.65
CA VAL A 540 -32.28 -16.72 15.33
C VAL A 540 -30.95 -16.93 14.60
N LEU A 541 -30.02 -15.98 14.67
CA LEU A 541 -28.67 -16.12 14.10
C LEU A 541 -27.86 -17.23 14.78
N ASN A 542 -27.96 -17.30 16.11
CA ASN A 542 -27.27 -18.31 16.90
C ASN A 542 -27.77 -19.74 16.58
N ASP A 543 -29.09 -19.93 16.51
CA ASP A 543 -29.70 -21.23 16.31
C ASP A 543 -29.62 -21.73 14.85
N ARG A 544 -29.81 -20.85 13.86
CA ARG A 544 -29.81 -21.26 12.43
C ARG A 544 -28.42 -21.35 11.80
N TYR A 545 -27.47 -20.50 12.20
CA TYR A 545 -26.21 -20.37 11.47
C TYR A 545 -24.99 -20.74 12.32
N ILE A 546 -24.94 -20.30 13.58
CA ILE A 546 -23.73 -20.43 14.41
C ILE A 546 -23.62 -21.83 15.02
N LEU A 547 -24.69 -22.36 15.64
CA LEU A 547 -24.69 -23.68 16.28
C LEU A 547 -24.41 -24.86 15.32
N PRO A 548 -25.00 -24.92 14.10
CA PRO A 548 -24.70 -25.97 13.13
C PRO A 548 -23.25 -25.90 12.61
N TYR A 549 -22.74 -24.68 12.36
CA TYR A 549 -21.36 -24.47 11.90
C TYR A 549 -20.35 -24.88 12.98
N ARG A 550 -20.58 -24.47 14.23
CA ARG A 550 -19.75 -24.84 15.38
C ARG A 550 -19.73 -26.35 15.60
N ARG A 551 -20.85 -27.05 15.45
CA ARG A 551 -20.91 -28.53 15.52
C ARG A 551 -20.13 -29.22 14.39
N THR A 552 -20.14 -28.64 13.19
CA THR A 552 -19.48 -29.20 12.00
C THR A 552 -17.96 -29.01 12.07
N VAL A 553 -17.50 -27.81 12.43
CA VAL A 553 -16.08 -27.52 12.65
C VAL A 553 -15.51 -28.36 13.80
N HIS A 554 -16.26 -28.51 14.89
CA HIS A 554 -15.81 -29.29 16.03
C HIS A 554 -15.77 -30.82 15.75
N ARG A 555 -16.66 -31.34 14.88
CA ARG A 555 -16.56 -32.71 14.34
C ARG A 555 -15.37 -32.88 13.39
N GLY A 556 -15.12 -31.90 12.50
CA GLY A 556 -13.97 -31.89 11.59
C GLY A 556 -12.62 -31.90 12.33
N LEU A 557 -12.49 -31.06 13.37
CA LEU A 557 -11.29 -30.97 14.21
C LEU A 557 -11.04 -32.25 15.03
N ARG A 558 -12.09 -32.90 15.55
CA ARG A 558 -11.95 -34.23 16.19
C ARG A 558 -11.53 -35.31 15.18
N GLY A 559 -12.00 -35.22 13.93
CA GLY A 559 -11.58 -36.07 12.83
C GLY A 559 -10.08 -35.94 12.51
N LEU A 560 -9.61 -34.70 12.35
CA LEU A 560 -8.19 -34.38 12.10
C LEU A 560 -7.30 -34.82 13.27
N SER A 561 -7.69 -34.52 14.51
CA SER A 561 -6.98 -34.94 15.72
C SER A 561 -6.84 -36.47 15.84
N ARG A 562 -7.86 -37.23 15.43
CA ARG A 562 -7.82 -38.71 15.40
C ARG A 562 -6.95 -39.22 14.26
N ALA A 563 -6.98 -38.59 13.09
CA ALA A 563 -6.15 -38.95 11.94
C ALA A 563 -4.66 -38.72 12.23
N VAL A 564 -4.31 -37.57 12.83
CA VAL A 564 -2.94 -37.23 13.26
C VAL A 564 -2.45 -38.21 14.33
N ARG A 565 -3.26 -38.51 15.36
CA ARG A 565 -2.89 -39.52 16.37
C ARG A 565 -2.72 -40.92 15.80
N ARG A 566 -3.49 -41.31 14.77
CA ARG A 566 -3.31 -42.60 14.08
C ARG A 566 -2.02 -42.62 13.25
N LYS A 567 -1.70 -41.55 12.50
CA LYS A 567 -0.43 -41.43 11.77
C LYS A 567 0.76 -41.45 12.71
N TRP A 568 0.70 -40.72 13.83
CA TRP A 568 1.74 -40.71 14.86
C TRP A 568 1.96 -42.09 15.48
N ARG A 569 0.90 -42.80 15.88
CA ARG A 569 1.04 -44.18 16.41
C ARG A 569 1.60 -45.17 15.38
N ARG A 570 1.28 -45.02 14.09
CA ARG A 570 1.88 -45.83 13.02
C ARG A 570 3.35 -45.51 12.82
N LEU A 571 3.74 -44.24 12.92
CA LEU A 571 5.13 -43.79 12.84
C LEU A 571 5.95 -44.34 14.02
N VAL A 572 5.43 -44.24 15.24
CA VAL A 572 6.05 -44.77 16.46
C VAL A 572 6.17 -46.30 16.41
N ARG A 573 5.16 -47.02 15.90
CA ARG A 573 5.26 -48.48 15.68
C ARG A 573 6.30 -48.84 14.63
N ARG A 574 6.43 -48.08 13.54
CA ARG A 574 7.47 -48.31 12.53
C ARG A 574 8.88 -48.04 13.04
N MET A 575 9.03 -47.09 13.97
CA MET A 575 10.32 -46.83 14.63
C MET A 575 10.69 -47.91 15.65
N ARG A 576 9.72 -48.47 16.39
CA ARG A 576 9.94 -49.62 17.31
C ARG A 576 10.20 -50.97 16.65
N VAL A 577 9.96 -51.11 15.35
CA VAL A 577 10.24 -52.34 14.58
C VAL A 577 11.60 -52.23 13.86
N ARG A 578 12.23 -51.05 13.88
CA ARG A 578 13.56 -50.77 13.28
C ARG A 578 14.66 -50.56 14.33
N ALA A 579 14.31 -50.49 15.61
CA ALA A 579 15.21 -50.59 16.76
C ALA A 579 14.95 -51.95 17.40
#